data_AF-A0A2W5T589-F1
#
_entry.id   AF-A0A2W5T589-F1
#
_cell.length_a   1.000
_cell.length_b   1.000
_cell.length_c   1.000
_cell.angle_alpha   90.00
_cell.angle_beta   90.00
_cell.angle_gamma   90.00
#
_symmetry.space_group_name_H-M   'P 1'
#
loop_
_entity.id
_entity.type
_entity.pdbx_description
1 polymer ?
#
loop_
_entity_poly.entity_id
_entity_poly.type
_entity_poly.pdbx_seq_one_letter_code
_entity_poly.pdbx_strand_id
1 'polypeptide(L)'
;MAEKPALHEYASTAFLEALLRVNAAEPLSELGRYDEALALLDFRSEHALVEGGRRCSRAWSLTMLGRAGEARALLENVDAVQLYDYQCEYWLTLAFVHRESQSLDDCEAALHNADQTVVRAASERNLAFHGAELHRARGDVTRALAHYEAGARHRWRWQGGSGLLNWGTLLAELGRHDEARAGWLQCVTQAPLSLAAGEAKRRLES
;
A
#
# COMPACT_ATOMS: atom_id res chain seq x y z
N MET A 1 10.59 23.46 0.16
CA MET A 1 9.54 22.74 0.90
C MET A 1 8.27 23.55 0.77
N ALA A 2 7.19 22.97 0.23
CA ALA A 2 5.88 23.62 0.29
C ALA A 2 5.47 23.71 1.77
N GLU A 3 5.04 24.89 2.21
CA GLU A 3 4.57 25.08 3.58
C GLU A 3 3.24 24.35 3.75
N LYS A 4 3.10 23.54 4.80
CA LYS A 4 1.86 22.81 5.11
C LYS A 4 0.87 23.81 5.71
N PRO A 5 -0.26 24.10 5.06
CA PRO A 5 -1.18 25.10 5.57
C PRO A 5 -1.81 24.60 6.86
N ALA A 6 -2.18 25.53 7.73
CA ALA A 6 -2.65 25.18 9.04
C ALA A 6 -4.01 24.49 8.93
N LEU A 7 -4.30 23.48 9.77
CA LEU A 7 -5.53 22.68 9.68
C LEU A 7 -6.82 23.53 9.72
N HIS A 8 -6.79 24.71 10.35
CA HIS A 8 -7.93 25.63 10.39
C HIS A 8 -8.20 26.33 9.06
N GLU A 9 -7.21 26.45 8.18
CA GLU A 9 -7.34 27.00 6.82
C GLU A 9 -8.04 26.03 5.87
N TYR A 10 -8.12 24.75 6.25
CA TYR A 10 -8.83 23.69 5.51
C TYR A 10 -10.13 23.22 6.18
N ALA A 11 -10.52 23.78 7.32
CA ALA A 11 -11.63 23.26 8.12
C ALA A 11 -13.03 23.62 7.57
N SER A 12 -13.21 23.65 6.25
CA SER A 12 -14.55 23.64 5.67
C SER A 12 -15.14 22.23 5.84
N THR A 13 -16.45 22.16 6.06
CA THR A 13 -17.17 20.88 6.13
C THR A 13 -16.91 20.03 4.89
N ALA A 14 -16.85 20.66 3.70
CA ALA A 14 -16.60 19.97 2.44
C ALA A 14 -15.21 19.31 2.36
N PHE A 15 -14.15 19.97 2.86
CA PHE A 15 -12.82 19.38 2.93
C PHE A 15 -12.79 18.16 3.87
N LEU A 16 -13.36 18.31 5.06
CA LEU A 16 -13.38 17.23 6.06
C LEU A 16 -14.19 16.03 5.56
N GLU A 17 -15.35 16.24 4.96
CA GLU A 17 -16.16 15.19 4.34
C GLU A 17 -15.38 14.47 3.23
N ALA A 18 -14.71 15.21 2.36
CA ALA A 18 -13.93 14.64 1.28
C ALA A 18 -12.74 13.82 1.80
N LEU A 19 -12.05 14.32 2.84
CA LEU A 19 -10.96 13.59 3.49
C LEU A 19 -11.46 12.31 4.18
N LEU A 20 -12.61 12.36 4.86
CA LEU A 20 -13.23 11.18 5.46
C LEU A 20 -13.57 10.12 4.41
N ARG A 21 -14.05 10.51 3.23
CA ARG A 21 -14.29 9.58 2.11
C ARG A 21 -12.99 8.91 1.64
N VAL A 22 -11.89 9.66 1.52
CA VAL A 22 -10.58 9.08 1.17
C VAL A 22 -10.14 8.07 2.23
N ASN A 23 -10.17 8.46 3.50
CA ASN A 23 -9.72 7.61 4.60
C ASN A 23 -10.59 6.34 4.76
N ALA A 24 -11.90 6.43 4.52
CA ALA A 24 -12.80 5.29 4.61
C ALA A 24 -12.67 4.30 3.44
N ALA A 25 -12.02 4.68 2.34
CA ALA A 25 -11.77 3.77 1.22
C ALA A 25 -10.63 2.76 1.49
N GLU A 26 -9.66 3.12 2.35
CA GLU A 26 -8.58 2.24 2.77
C GLU A 26 -9.09 0.96 3.47
N PRO A 27 -9.90 1.03 4.55
CA PRO A 27 -10.42 -0.18 5.19
C PRO A 27 -11.32 -1.00 4.26
N LEU A 28 -12.07 -0.38 3.33
CA LEU A 28 -12.81 -1.13 2.32
C LEU A 28 -11.87 -1.94 1.41
N SER A 29 -10.75 -1.35 1.00
CA SER A 29 -9.72 -2.02 0.20
C SER A 29 -9.05 -3.16 0.97
N GLU A 30 -8.73 -2.97 2.25
CA GLU A 30 -8.16 -4.01 3.12
C GLU A 30 -9.12 -5.19 3.33
N LEU A 31 -10.44 -4.95 3.25
CA LEU A 31 -11.47 -5.99 3.29
C LEU A 31 -11.72 -6.66 1.93
N GLY A 32 -11.04 -6.23 0.86
CA GLY A 32 -11.28 -6.72 -0.49
C GLY A 32 -12.51 -6.12 -1.19
N ARG A 33 -13.14 -5.10 -0.60
CA ARG A 33 -14.35 -4.43 -1.11
C ARG A 33 -13.98 -3.29 -2.07
N TYR A 34 -13.23 -3.62 -3.12
CA TYR A 34 -12.62 -2.63 -4.02
C TYR A 34 -13.65 -1.79 -4.79
N ASP A 35 -14.75 -2.38 -5.25
CA ASP A 35 -15.79 -1.62 -5.97
C ASP A 35 -16.47 -0.58 -5.07
N GLU A 36 -16.69 -0.90 -3.80
CA GLU A 36 -17.25 0.02 -2.83
C GLU A 36 -16.27 1.14 -2.47
N ALA A 37 -14.97 0.81 -2.36
CA ALA A 37 -13.92 1.82 -2.21
C ALA A 37 -13.91 2.78 -3.42
N LEU A 38 -14.02 2.26 -4.65
CA LEU A 38 -14.08 3.07 -5.86
C LEU A 38 -15.32 3.97 -5.90
N ALA A 39 -16.49 3.44 -5.55
CA ALA A 39 -17.73 4.22 -5.47
C ALA A 39 -17.62 5.35 -4.43
N LEU A 40 -17.02 5.08 -3.27
CA LEU A 40 -16.80 6.09 -2.23
C LEU A 40 -15.86 7.21 -2.71
N LEU A 41 -14.89 6.87 -3.56
CA LEU A 41 -13.93 7.80 -4.14
C LEU A 41 -14.42 8.47 -5.43
N ASP A 42 -15.70 8.32 -5.77
CA ASP A 42 -16.33 8.97 -6.92
C ASP A 42 -16.73 10.41 -6.59
N PHE A 43 -15.72 11.27 -6.61
CA PHE A 43 -15.81 12.71 -6.49
C PHE A 43 -14.52 13.37 -7.00
N ARG A 44 -14.50 14.70 -7.00
CA ARG A 44 -13.30 15.52 -7.23
C ARG A 44 -13.15 16.51 -6.10
N SER A 45 -11.92 16.89 -5.78
CA SER A 45 -11.63 17.96 -4.82
C SER A 45 -10.70 19.00 -5.45
N GLU A 46 -10.89 20.26 -5.08
CA GLU A 46 -9.96 21.34 -5.43
C GLU A 46 -8.76 21.38 -4.47
N HIS A 47 -8.84 20.69 -3.33
CA HIS A 47 -7.73 20.58 -2.38
C HIS A 47 -6.75 19.50 -2.85
N ALA A 48 -5.53 19.92 -3.19
CA ALA A 48 -4.51 19.02 -3.75
C ALA A 48 -4.22 17.79 -2.88
N LEU A 49 -4.16 17.95 -1.55
CA LEU A 49 -3.99 16.85 -0.61
C LEU A 49 -5.11 15.80 -0.73
N VAL A 50 -6.37 16.26 -0.80
CA VAL A 50 -7.54 15.37 -0.88
C VAL A 50 -7.63 14.73 -2.26
N GLU A 51 -7.46 15.50 -3.34
CA GLU A 51 -7.52 14.98 -4.70
C GLU A 51 -6.39 13.98 -4.97
N GLY A 52 -5.17 14.26 -4.49
CA GLY A 52 -4.06 13.34 -4.61
C GLY A 52 -4.26 12.07 -3.77
N GLY A 53 -4.69 12.19 -2.51
CA GLY A 53 -5.06 11.05 -1.68
C GLY A 53 -6.15 10.18 -2.34
N ARG A 54 -7.21 10.82 -2.85
CA ARG A 54 -8.29 10.14 -3.59
C ARG A 54 -7.77 9.40 -4.82
N ARG A 55 -6.89 10.01 -5.62
CA ARG A 55 -6.26 9.38 -6.78
C ARG A 55 -5.42 8.18 -6.39
N CYS A 56 -4.60 8.29 -5.34
CA CYS A 56 -3.81 7.17 -4.81
C CYS A 56 -4.72 6.01 -4.38
N SER A 57 -5.74 6.26 -3.56
CA SER A 57 -6.66 5.21 -3.10
C SER A 57 -7.44 4.55 -4.24
N ARG A 58 -7.83 5.31 -5.27
CA ARG A 58 -8.47 4.75 -6.48
C ARG A 58 -7.49 3.91 -7.30
N ALA A 59 -6.28 4.41 -7.51
CA ALA A 59 -5.24 3.70 -8.23
C ALA A 59 -4.90 2.37 -7.53
N TRP A 60 -4.81 2.36 -6.21
CA TRP A 60 -4.65 1.13 -5.43
C TRP A 60 -5.77 0.13 -5.70
N SER A 61 -7.03 0.55 -5.56
CA SER A 61 -8.20 -0.32 -5.77
C SER A 61 -8.29 -0.84 -7.20
N LEU A 62 -8.03 0.00 -8.20
CA LEU A 62 -7.98 -0.40 -9.61
C LEU A 62 -6.88 -1.43 -9.87
N THR A 63 -5.72 -1.25 -9.25
CA THR A 63 -4.58 -2.16 -9.40
C THR A 63 -4.91 -3.53 -8.80
N MET A 64 -5.56 -3.58 -7.63
CA MET A 64 -6.07 -4.83 -7.04
C MET A 64 -7.09 -5.55 -7.93
N LEU A 65 -7.80 -4.81 -8.78
CA LEU A 65 -8.74 -5.35 -9.78
C LEU A 65 -8.09 -5.69 -11.14
N GLY A 66 -6.75 -5.65 -11.23
CA GLY A 66 -6.02 -5.93 -12.47
C GLY A 66 -6.07 -4.81 -13.52
N ARG A 67 -6.53 -3.61 -13.14
CA ARG A 67 -6.70 -2.45 -14.03
C ARG A 67 -5.56 -1.45 -13.89
N ALA A 68 -4.32 -1.95 -13.92
CA ALA A 68 -3.11 -1.16 -13.66
C ALA A 68 -2.91 0.00 -14.66
N GLY A 69 -3.34 -0.16 -15.92
CA GLY A 69 -3.28 0.93 -16.91
C GLY A 69 -4.15 2.13 -16.54
N GLU A 70 -5.38 1.89 -16.05
CA GLU A 70 -6.26 2.96 -15.57
C GLU A 70 -5.74 3.58 -14.26
N ALA A 71 -5.17 2.74 -13.38
CA ALA A 71 -4.53 3.21 -12.16
C ALA A 71 -3.37 4.16 -12.47
N ARG A 72 -2.52 3.83 -13.45
CA ARG A 72 -1.41 4.68 -13.92
C ARG A 72 -1.91 6.04 -14.38
N ALA A 73 -2.94 6.06 -15.23
CA ALA A 73 -3.51 7.30 -15.75
C ALA A 73 -4.06 8.23 -14.63
N LEU A 74 -4.54 7.68 -13.51
CA LEU A 74 -4.96 8.50 -12.37
C LEU A 74 -3.81 9.18 -11.63
N LEU A 75 -2.63 8.56 -11.63
CA LEU A 75 -1.45 9.06 -10.93
C LEU A 75 -0.65 10.04 -11.78
N GLU A 76 -0.92 10.11 -13.09
CA GLU A 76 -0.31 11.10 -13.97
C GLU A 76 -0.56 12.53 -13.45
N ASN A 77 0.50 13.33 -13.43
CA ASN A 77 0.49 14.74 -13.01
C ASN A 77 0.04 14.98 -11.56
N VAL A 78 0.07 13.96 -10.69
CA VAL A 78 -0.01 14.21 -9.25
C VAL A 78 1.31 14.84 -8.80
N ASP A 79 1.25 16.08 -8.34
CA ASP A 79 2.38 16.72 -7.66
C ASP A 79 2.50 16.14 -6.25
N ALA A 80 3.38 15.15 -6.09
CA ALA A 80 3.59 14.46 -4.83
C ALA A 80 3.88 15.43 -3.68
N VAL A 81 4.58 16.54 -3.93
CA VAL A 81 4.94 17.51 -2.89
C VAL A 81 3.71 18.12 -2.20
N GLN A 82 2.58 18.22 -2.91
CA GLN A 82 1.30 18.69 -2.35
C GLN A 82 0.67 17.69 -1.35
N LEU A 83 1.24 16.50 -1.20
CA LEU A 83 0.80 15.49 -0.25
C LEU A 83 1.54 15.57 1.09
N TYR A 84 2.53 16.47 1.23
CA TYR A 84 3.27 16.70 2.47
C TYR A 84 3.82 15.36 3.04
N ASP A 85 3.42 14.99 4.26
CA ASP A 85 3.84 13.75 4.96
C ASP A 85 3.32 12.46 4.30
N TYR A 86 2.46 12.59 3.28
CA TYR A 86 1.88 11.48 2.50
C TYR A 86 2.54 11.32 1.12
N GLN A 87 3.59 12.09 0.80
CA GLN A 87 4.40 11.92 -0.41
C GLN A 87 4.80 10.48 -0.67
N CYS A 88 5.28 9.80 0.36
CA CYS A 88 5.70 8.40 0.28
C CYS A 88 4.57 7.48 -0.24
N GLU A 89 3.30 7.72 0.14
CA GLU A 89 2.17 6.84 -0.27
C GLU A 89 1.87 6.95 -1.76
N TYR A 90 2.07 8.14 -2.34
CA TYR A 90 1.98 8.28 -3.80
C TYR A 90 3.03 7.42 -4.48
N TRP A 91 4.28 7.48 -4.02
CA TRP A 91 5.37 6.69 -4.59
C TRP A 91 5.20 5.19 -4.38
N LEU A 92 4.73 4.75 -3.22
CA LEU A 92 4.41 3.34 -2.97
C LEU A 92 3.25 2.84 -3.85
N THR A 93 2.21 3.66 -4.03
CA THR A 93 1.10 3.32 -4.94
C THR A 93 1.59 3.24 -6.38
N LEU A 94 2.42 4.19 -6.82
CA LEU A 94 2.99 4.18 -8.17
C LEU A 94 3.90 2.96 -8.39
N ALA A 95 4.74 2.61 -7.40
CA ALA A 95 5.55 1.40 -7.44
C ALA A 95 4.70 0.14 -7.58
N PHE A 96 3.58 0.05 -6.86
CA PHE A 96 2.64 -1.06 -6.98
C PHE A 96 2.04 -1.15 -8.40
N VAL A 97 1.59 -0.03 -8.96
CA VAL A 97 1.07 0.05 -10.33
C VAL A 97 2.11 -0.41 -11.36
N HIS A 98 3.35 0.04 -11.23
CA HIS A 98 4.45 -0.36 -12.11
C HIS A 98 4.78 -1.85 -12.00
N ARG A 99 4.78 -2.40 -10.78
CA ARG A 99 5.00 -3.83 -10.56
C ARG A 99 3.92 -4.67 -11.25
N GLU A 100 2.65 -4.34 -11.07
CA GLU A 100 1.56 -5.08 -11.73
C GLU A 100 1.60 -4.94 -13.26
N SER A 101 2.11 -3.82 -13.76
CA SER A 101 2.32 -3.60 -15.21
C SER A 101 3.64 -4.18 -15.72
N GLN A 102 4.40 -4.89 -14.89
CA GLN A 102 5.72 -5.47 -15.20
C GLN A 102 6.79 -4.44 -15.61
N SER A 103 6.62 -3.17 -15.25
CA SER A 103 7.62 -2.11 -15.43
C SER A 103 8.54 -2.05 -14.21
N LEU A 104 9.40 -3.06 -14.02
CA LEU A 104 10.15 -3.26 -12.77
C LEU A 104 11.21 -2.17 -12.51
N ASP A 105 11.80 -1.58 -13.55
CA ASP A 105 12.75 -0.47 -13.38
C ASP A 105 12.05 0.81 -12.90
N ASP A 106 10.85 1.10 -13.44
CA ASP A 106 10.01 2.21 -12.96
C ASP A 106 9.51 1.97 -11.53
N CYS A 107 9.20 0.71 -11.20
CA CYS A 107 8.85 0.31 -9.84
C CYS A 107 10.00 0.62 -8.87
N GLU A 108 11.24 0.25 -9.22
CA GLU A 108 12.42 0.54 -8.42
C GLU A 108 12.67 2.05 -8.26
N ALA A 109 12.55 2.82 -9.34
CA ALA A 109 12.66 4.28 -9.27
C ALA A 109 11.59 4.91 -8.35
N ALA A 110 10.35 4.41 -8.39
CA ALA A 110 9.29 4.85 -7.49
C ALA A 110 9.60 4.47 -6.03
N LEU A 111 10.12 3.27 -5.76
CA LEU A 111 10.54 2.88 -4.40
C LEU A 111 11.71 3.70 -3.88
N HIS A 112 12.65 4.09 -4.75
CA HIS A 112 13.71 5.02 -4.38
C HIS A 112 13.14 6.37 -3.94
N ASN A 113 12.18 6.94 -4.69
CA ASN A 113 11.53 8.19 -4.30
C ASN A 113 10.70 8.03 -3.02
N ALA A 114 10.06 6.87 -2.80
CA ALA A 114 9.35 6.56 -1.57
C ALA A 114 10.30 6.58 -0.36
N ASP A 115 11.49 5.99 -0.48
CA ASP A 115 12.54 5.99 0.54
C ASP A 115 13.02 7.41 0.87
N GLN A 116 13.22 8.25 -0.14
CA GLN A 116 13.65 9.65 0.06
C GLN A 116 12.58 10.54 0.70
N THR A 117 11.32 10.11 0.72
CA THR A 117 10.18 10.91 1.22
C THR A 117 9.48 10.26 2.42
N VAL A 118 10.03 9.16 2.95
CA VAL A 118 9.45 8.45 4.08
C VAL A 118 9.65 9.25 5.37
N VAL A 119 8.54 9.50 6.07
CA VAL A 119 8.56 10.17 7.39
C VAL A 119 7.73 9.43 8.44
N ARG A 120 6.80 8.56 8.01
CA ARG A 120 5.88 7.84 8.90
C ARG A 120 6.35 6.39 9.07
N ALA A 121 6.32 5.90 10.30
CA ALA A 121 6.71 4.52 10.63
C ALA A 121 5.87 3.45 9.89
N ALA A 122 4.61 3.74 9.58
CA ALA A 122 3.78 2.85 8.76
C ALA A 122 4.31 2.76 7.31
N SER A 123 4.73 3.89 6.74
CA SER A 123 5.28 3.97 5.40
C SER A 123 6.66 3.31 5.30
N GLU A 124 7.51 3.41 6.33
CA GLU A 124 8.78 2.67 6.43
C GLU A 124 8.57 1.16 6.29
N ARG A 125 7.57 0.62 7.01
CA ARG A 125 7.20 -0.80 6.89
C ARG A 125 6.64 -1.13 5.51
N ASN A 126 5.74 -0.31 4.98
CA ASN A 126 5.14 -0.55 3.67
C ASN A 126 6.21 -0.56 2.58
N LEU A 127 7.18 0.36 2.64
CA LEU A 127 8.35 0.37 1.76
C LEU A 127 9.12 -0.95 1.79
N ALA A 128 9.35 -1.51 2.99
CA ALA A 128 9.99 -2.83 3.11
C ALA A 128 9.18 -3.92 2.40
N PHE A 129 7.86 -3.97 2.57
CA PHE A 129 7.02 -4.95 1.87
C PHE A 129 6.99 -4.74 0.35
N HIS A 130 6.91 -3.50 -0.14
CA HIS A 130 6.96 -3.24 -1.58
C HIS A 130 8.33 -3.57 -2.18
N GLY A 131 9.43 -3.32 -1.46
CA GLY A 131 10.77 -3.76 -1.86
C GLY A 131 10.87 -5.28 -1.95
N ALA A 132 10.26 -6.00 -1.00
CA ALA A 132 10.20 -7.47 -1.04
C ALA A 132 9.53 -7.97 -2.32
N GLU A 133 8.42 -7.33 -2.69
CA GLU A 133 7.66 -7.68 -3.90
C GLU A 133 8.39 -7.35 -5.19
N LEU A 134 9.12 -6.24 -5.26
CA LEU A 134 9.97 -5.93 -6.41
C LEU A 134 11.06 -7.01 -6.58
N HIS A 135 11.78 -7.34 -5.51
CA HIS A 135 12.83 -8.35 -5.57
C HIS A 135 12.28 -9.73 -5.91
N ARG A 136 11.09 -10.08 -5.39
CA ARG A 136 10.39 -11.31 -5.75
C ARG A 136 10.05 -11.32 -7.25
N ALA A 137 9.51 -10.22 -7.79
CA ALA A 137 9.20 -10.10 -9.21
C ALA A 137 10.44 -10.19 -10.12
N ARG A 138 11.61 -9.73 -9.64
CA ARG A 138 12.90 -9.90 -10.34
C ARG A 138 13.53 -11.30 -10.17
N GLY A 139 12.94 -12.17 -9.34
CA GLY A 139 13.48 -13.49 -9.01
C GLY A 139 14.63 -13.47 -7.98
N ASP A 140 14.93 -12.33 -7.36
CA ASP A 140 15.91 -12.23 -6.27
C ASP A 140 15.26 -12.60 -4.94
N VAL A 141 15.13 -13.91 -4.74
CA VAL A 141 14.49 -14.50 -3.54
C VAL A 141 15.19 -14.07 -2.25
N THR A 142 16.52 -13.95 -2.27
CA THR A 142 17.31 -13.60 -1.08
C THR A 142 16.98 -12.19 -0.61
N ARG A 143 16.99 -11.21 -1.52
CA ARG A 143 16.61 -9.84 -1.16
C ARG A 143 15.14 -9.73 -0.82
N ALA A 144 14.27 -10.47 -1.52
CA ALA A 144 12.85 -10.50 -1.19
C ALA A 144 12.59 -10.92 0.26
N LEU A 145 13.21 -12.02 0.70
CA LEU A 145 13.10 -12.50 2.09
C LEU A 145 13.62 -11.49 3.11
N ALA A 146 14.77 -10.86 2.86
CA ALA A 146 15.33 -9.85 3.77
C ALA A 146 14.38 -8.66 3.95
N HIS A 147 13.76 -8.20 2.86
CA HIS A 147 12.78 -7.13 2.90
C HIS A 147 11.47 -7.53 3.60
N TYR A 148 10.95 -8.74 3.33
CA TYR A 148 9.78 -9.24 4.07
C TYR A 148 10.05 -9.34 5.57
N GLU A 149 11.21 -9.87 5.95
CA GLU A 149 11.61 -9.99 7.35
C GLU A 149 11.75 -8.61 8.03
N ALA A 150 12.32 -7.63 7.32
CA ALA A 150 12.38 -6.25 7.79
C ALA A 150 10.98 -5.67 8.04
N GLY A 151 10.04 -5.86 7.10
CA GLY A 151 8.65 -5.45 7.26
C GLY A 151 7.95 -6.17 8.41
N ALA A 152 8.13 -7.48 8.53
CA ALA A 152 7.51 -8.31 9.56
C ALA A 152 8.02 -8.02 10.97
N ARG A 153 9.30 -7.63 11.11
CA ARG A 153 9.92 -7.29 12.40
C ARG A 153 9.80 -5.82 12.77
N HIS A 154 9.19 -5.00 11.91
CA HIS A 154 9.10 -3.57 12.11
C HIS A 154 8.35 -3.22 13.43
N ARG A 155 8.73 -2.09 14.04
CA ARG A 155 8.13 -1.59 15.29
C ARG A 155 6.64 -1.26 15.14
N TRP A 156 6.24 -0.83 13.95
CA TRP A 156 4.85 -0.53 13.61
C TRP A 156 4.14 -1.81 13.14
N ARG A 157 3.21 -2.32 13.95
CA ARG A 157 2.58 -3.65 13.76
C ARG A 157 1.10 -3.62 13.38
N TRP A 158 0.54 -2.44 13.12
CA TRP A 158 -0.87 -2.28 12.74
C TRP A 158 -1.00 -2.19 11.22
N GLN A 159 -1.85 -3.02 10.59
CA GLN A 159 -1.96 -3.20 9.13
C GLN A 159 -0.77 -3.97 8.52
N GLY A 160 -0.68 -4.06 7.18
CA GLY A 160 0.39 -4.77 6.47
C GLY A 160 0.12 -6.26 6.28
N GLY A 161 -1.15 -6.69 6.36
CA GLY A 161 -1.54 -8.08 6.23
C GLY A 161 -1.11 -8.70 4.90
N SER A 162 -1.23 -7.97 3.79
CA SER A 162 -0.78 -8.43 2.47
C SER A 162 0.71 -8.80 2.43
N GLY A 163 1.58 -7.94 2.98
CA GLY A 163 3.02 -8.22 3.06
C GLY A 163 3.36 -9.45 3.90
N LEU A 164 2.67 -9.64 5.03
CA LEU A 164 2.85 -10.81 5.90
C LEU A 164 2.34 -12.10 5.25
N LEU A 165 1.19 -12.03 4.56
CA LEU A 165 0.65 -13.13 3.79
C LEU A 165 1.63 -13.56 2.70
N ASN A 166 2.15 -12.61 1.94
CA ASN A 166 3.06 -12.86 0.83
C ASN A 166 4.42 -13.39 1.32
N TRP A 167 4.91 -12.90 2.47
CA TRP A 167 6.08 -13.47 3.12
C TRP A 167 5.90 -14.96 3.45
N GLY A 168 4.81 -15.32 4.13
CA GLY A 168 4.51 -16.72 4.44
C GLY A 168 4.32 -17.57 3.18
N THR A 169 3.75 -16.99 2.11
CA THR A 169 3.62 -17.65 0.80
C THR A 169 4.98 -18.00 0.21
N LEU A 170 5.89 -17.02 0.15
CA LEU A 170 7.24 -17.24 -0.38
C LEU A 170 8.01 -18.27 0.45
N LEU A 171 7.88 -18.23 1.79
CA LEU A 171 8.48 -19.25 2.65
C LEU A 171 7.96 -20.65 2.35
N ALA A 172 6.65 -20.81 2.13
CA ALA A 172 6.05 -22.09 1.78
C ALA A 172 6.52 -22.60 0.41
N GLU A 173 6.60 -21.70 -0.60
CA GLU A 173 7.15 -22.01 -1.93
C GLU A 173 8.60 -22.52 -1.86
N LEU A 174 9.37 -22.07 -0.87
CA LEU A 174 10.74 -22.50 -0.59
C LEU A 174 10.83 -23.75 0.30
N GLY A 175 9.71 -24.36 0.66
CA GLY A 175 9.65 -25.54 1.55
C GLY A 175 9.89 -25.22 3.04
N ARG A 176 9.94 -23.94 3.44
CA ARG A 176 10.14 -23.49 4.82
C ARG A 176 8.80 -23.41 5.56
N HIS A 177 8.11 -24.55 5.66
CA HIS A 177 6.71 -24.62 6.09
C HIS A 177 6.45 -24.10 7.52
N ASP A 178 7.33 -24.38 8.48
CA ASP A 178 7.15 -23.89 9.87
C ASP A 178 7.23 -22.37 9.95
N GLU A 179 8.17 -21.77 9.21
CA GLU A 179 8.32 -20.32 9.13
C GLU A 179 7.16 -19.68 8.36
N ALA A 180 6.66 -20.35 7.31
CA ALA A 180 5.47 -19.92 6.58
C ALA A 180 4.25 -19.84 7.50
N ARG A 181 4.02 -20.87 8.33
CA ARG A 181 2.93 -20.87 9.32
C ARG A 181 3.10 -19.74 10.34
N ALA A 182 4.33 -19.47 10.80
CA ALA A 182 4.59 -18.34 11.68
C ALA A 182 4.25 -16.99 11.02
N GLY A 183 4.60 -16.80 9.74
CA GLY A 183 4.24 -15.62 8.95
C GLY A 183 2.73 -15.44 8.79
N TRP A 184 2.00 -16.51 8.45
CA TRP A 184 0.54 -16.48 8.33
C TRP A 184 -0.15 -16.23 9.67
N LEU A 185 0.32 -16.82 10.77
CA LEU A 185 -0.19 -16.55 12.10
C LEU A 185 0.02 -15.07 12.49
N GLN A 186 1.17 -14.50 12.14
CA GLN A 186 1.45 -13.09 12.34
C GLN A 186 0.47 -12.21 11.53
N CYS A 187 0.19 -12.55 10.27
CA CYS A 187 -0.81 -11.87 9.45
C CYS A 187 -2.19 -11.84 10.13
N VAL A 188 -2.65 -13.00 10.62
CA VAL A 188 -3.94 -13.13 11.32
C VAL A 188 -3.97 -12.31 12.61
N THR A 189 -2.86 -12.27 13.34
CA THR A 189 -2.77 -11.54 14.61
C THR A 189 -2.78 -10.02 14.40
N GLN A 190 -2.04 -9.53 13.39
CA GLN A 190 -1.84 -8.10 13.18
C GLN A 190 -2.95 -7.42 12.36
N ALA A 191 -3.63 -8.17 11.49
CA ALA A 191 -4.68 -7.64 10.62
C ALA A 191 -5.90 -8.59 10.55
N PRO A 192 -6.53 -8.95 11.68
CA PRO A 192 -7.46 -10.09 11.80
C PRO A 192 -8.71 -10.03 10.93
N LEU A 193 -9.09 -8.81 10.50
CA LEU A 193 -10.26 -8.56 9.66
C LEU A 193 -9.90 -8.40 8.17
N SER A 194 -8.62 -8.29 7.81
CA SER A 194 -8.22 -8.07 6.42
C SER A 194 -8.51 -9.29 5.54
N LEU A 195 -8.70 -9.04 4.23
CA LEU A 195 -8.76 -10.10 3.22
C LEU A 195 -7.55 -11.03 3.31
N ALA A 196 -6.36 -10.44 3.54
CA ALA A 196 -5.12 -11.19 3.70
C ALA A 196 -5.14 -12.12 4.92
N ALA A 197 -5.71 -11.70 6.05
CA ALA A 197 -5.89 -12.60 7.20
C ALA A 197 -6.90 -13.72 6.93
N GLY A 198 -7.95 -13.46 6.15
CA GLY A 198 -8.86 -14.52 5.69
C GLY A 198 -8.15 -15.60 4.88
N GLU A 199 -7.26 -15.20 3.97
CA GLU A 199 -6.42 -16.12 3.19
C GLU A 199 -5.37 -16.83 4.06
N ALA A 200 -4.71 -16.11 4.97
CA ALA A 200 -3.76 -16.70 5.91
C ALA A 200 -4.39 -17.80 6.77
N LYS A 201 -5.65 -17.62 7.24
CA LYS A 201 -6.39 -18.64 8.00
C LYS A 201 -6.58 -19.92 7.19
N ARG A 202 -7.02 -19.80 5.93
CA ARG A 202 -7.19 -20.96 5.04
C ARG A 202 -5.90 -21.78 4.88
N ARG A 203 -4.74 -21.10 4.79
CA ARG A 203 -3.43 -21.76 4.66
C ARG A 203 -2.91 -22.39 5.95
N LEU A 204 -3.37 -21.91 7.10
CA LEU A 204 -3.03 -22.51 8.39
C LEU A 204 -3.81 -23.82 8.64
N GLU A 205 -4.97 -23.95 7.99
CA GLU A 205 -5.90 -25.09 8.08
C GLU A 205 -5.61 -26.19 7.05
N SER A 206 -4.91 -25.88 5.95
CA SER A 206 -4.44 -26.83 4.93
C SER A 206 -3.17 -27.56 5.35
#